data_AF-A0A957EIS8-F1
#
_entry.id   AF-A0A957EIS8-F1
#
_cell.length_a   1.000
_cell.length_b   1.000
_cell.length_c   1.000
_cell.angle_alpha   90.00
_cell.angle_beta   90.00
_cell.angle_gamma   90.00
#
_symmetry.space_group_name_H-M   'P 1'
#
loop_
_entity.id
_entity.type
_entity.pdbx_description
1 polymer ?
#
loop_
_entity_poly.entity_id
_entity_poly.type
_entity_poly.pdbx_seq_one_letter_code
_entity_poly.pdbx_strand_id
1 'polypeptide(L)'
;LYEIVFPADEAYLDEEVAEWHSEEAVAAAVERFLERVNILFPVHEECWEIDLESIEWRLYEIPVIPIGYDEHEEAWEDWTEPVPYLLHMRYSRAEPPDTGGGFATQYPAYDVPRRLEPFRLGAALREMELPEPLDGLPDLLAMLAHDSGNWWLDMGELAMMETGGYPPWTAENVAWLAAEWQEAQPALARVNRLLDWRNGSPAEIAQKLTAVRAALLEAAAR
;
A
#
# COMPACT_ATOMS: atom_id res chain seq x y z
N LEU A 1 18.44 13.61 15.45
CA LEU A 1 17.49 13.27 14.37
C LEU A 1 17.27 14.46 13.44
N TYR A 2 16.88 15.64 13.93
CA TYR A 2 16.72 16.84 13.08
C TYR A 2 17.92 17.14 12.18
N GLU A 3 19.15 17.14 12.71
CA GLU A 3 20.35 17.34 11.87
C GLU A 3 20.55 16.29 10.77
N ILE A 4 20.00 15.08 10.95
CA ILE A 4 20.10 13.98 9.99
C ILE A 4 19.06 14.15 8.88
N VAL A 5 17.82 14.51 9.26
CA VAL A 5 16.66 14.55 8.35
C VAL A 5 16.51 15.91 7.67
N PHE A 6 16.78 16.99 8.39
CA PHE A 6 16.59 18.38 7.96
C PHE A 6 17.86 19.23 8.16
N PRO A 7 19.02 18.82 7.58
CA PRO A 7 20.30 19.51 7.81
C PRO A 7 20.32 20.97 7.30
N ALA A 8 19.38 21.37 6.44
CA ALA A 8 19.30 22.70 5.84
C ALA A 8 18.29 23.64 6.52
N ASP A 9 17.45 23.12 7.42
CA ASP A 9 16.36 23.89 8.05
C ASP A 9 16.77 24.33 9.46
N GLU A 10 17.59 25.40 9.54
CA GLU A 10 18.10 25.96 10.80
C GLU A 10 16.98 26.28 11.81
N ALA A 11 15.79 26.67 11.32
CA ALA A 11 14.62 26.93 12.16
C ALA A 11 14.13 25.69 12.93
N TYR A 12 14.31 24.48 12.38
CA TYR A 12 13.96 23.22 13.05
C TYR A 12 15.03 22.75 14.04
N LEU A 13 16.25 23.26 13.95
CA LEU A 13 17.36 22.93 14.84
C LEU A 13 17.37 23.79 16.11
N ASP A 14 16.86 25.01 16.02
CA ASP A 14 16.76 25.95 17.14
C ASP A 14 15.51 25.73 18.02
N GLU A 15 14.46 25.14 17.44
CA GLU A 15 13.28 24.69 18.16
C GLU A 15 13.50 23.27 18.68
N GLU A 16 13.36 23.10 20.00
CA GLU A 16 13.03 21.82 20.67
C GLU A 16 14.17 21.09 21.38
N VAL A 17 14.54 21.62 22.55
CA VAL A 17 15.00 20.80 23.66
C VAL A 17 13.83 20.61 24.61
N ALA A 18 13.11 19.48 24.50
CA ALA A 18 12.10 19.13 25.49
C ALA A 18 12.78 18.89 26.85
N GLU A 19 12.13 19.28 27.95
CA GLU A 19 12.56 18.83 29.26
C GLU A 19 12.29 17.32 29.37
N TRP A 20 13.34 16.50 29.23
CA TRP A 20 13.34 15.02 29.25
C TRP A 20 12.76 14.37 30.52
N HIS A 21 12.15 15.14 31.41
CA HIS A 21 11.58 14.69 32.68
C HIS A 21 10.07 14.38 32.58
N SER A 22 9.44 14.64 31.42
CA SER A 22 8.01 14.39 31.19
C SER A 22 7.82 13.56 29.92
N GLU A 23 7.23 12.38 30.06
CA GLU A 23 6.92 11.47 28.94
C GLU A 23 5.99 12.15 27.92
N GLU A 24 4.99 12.91 28.40
CA GLU A 24 4.11 13.73 27.56
C GLU A 24 4.88 14.78 26.75
N ALA A 25 5.85 15.45 27.37
CA ALA A 25 6.66 16.45 26.67
C ALA A 25 7.57 15.82 25.60
N VAL A 26 8.12 14.63 25.89
CA VAL A 26 8.94 13.89 24.93
C VAL A 26 8.07 13.36 23.78
N ALA A 27 6.91 12.75 24.07
CA ALA A 27 5.97 12.29 23.05
C ALA A 27 5.56 13.43 22.12
N ALA A 28 5.15 14.57 22.67
CA ALA A 28 4.76 15.73 21.85
C ALA A 28 5.90 16.24 20.96
N ALA A 29 7.16 16.18 21.42
CA ALA A 29 8.32 16.54 20.61
C ALA A 29 8.60 15.53 19.48
N VAL A 30 8.41 14.24 19.76
CA VAL A 30 8.50 13.17 18.75
C VAL A 30 7.40 13.31 17.70
N GLU A 31 6.16 13.53 18.11
CA GLU A 31 5.02 13.75 17.19
C GLU A 31 5.29 14.93 16.26
N ARG A 32 5.72 16.09 16.77
CA ARG A 32 6.08 17.25 15.94
C ARG A 32 7.23 16.95 14.96
N PHE A 33 8.21 16.16 15.38
CA PHE A 33 9.26 15.71 14.47
C PHE A 33 8.72 14.80 13.38
N LEU A 34 7.86 13.84 13.71
CA LEU A 34 7.27 12.89 12.76
C LEU A 34 6.29 13.58 11.80
N GLU A 35 5.48 14.54 12.24
CA GLU A 35 4.66 15.41 11.39
C GLU A 35 5.52 16.12 10.32
N ARG A 36 6.70 16.60 10.70
CA ARG A 36 7.66 17.20 9.76
C ARG A 36 8.22 16.15 8.81
N VAL A 37 8.55 14.94 9.27
CA VAL A 37 9.03 13.85 8.39
C VAL A 37 7.94 13.42 7.41
N ASN A 38 6.67 13.45 7.80
CA ASN A 38 5.55 13.00 6.97
C ASN A 38 5.38 13.81 5.67
N ILE A 39 5.99 14.99 5.57
CA ILE A 39 6.05 15.76 4.32
C ILE A 39 6.95 15.10 3.26
N LEU A 40 7.91 14.28 3.68
CA LEU A 40 8.88 13.59 2.82
C LEU A 40 8.32 12.25 2.32
N PHE A 41 7.71 11.49 3.22
CA PHE A 41 7.08 10.20 2.96
C PHE A 41 6.19 9.77 4.14
N PRO A 42 5.23 8.84 3.95
CA PRO A 42 4.27 8.45 4.98
C PRO A 42 4.95 7.84 6.22
N VAL A 43 4.66 8.39 7.40
CA VAL A 43 5.07 7.84 8.70
C VAL A 43 3.92 7.86 9.70
N HIS A 44 3.91 6.94 10.66
CA HIS A 44 3.01 6.99 11.81
C HIS A 44 3.39 8.17 12.69
N GLU A 45 2.63 9.26 12.63
CA GLU A 45 2.92 10.49 13.38
C GLU A 45 2.65 10.35 14.89
N GLU A 46 1.64 9.55 15.26
CA GLU A 46 1.11 9.50 16.62
C GLU A 46 1.84 8.50 17.53
N CYS A 47 2.08 8.91 18.78
CA CYS A 47 2.51 8.04 19.87
C CYS A 47 1.28 7.46 20.60
N TRP A 48 0.82 6.29 20.18
CA TRP A 48 -0.40 5.64 20.69
C TRP A 48 -0.30 5.26 22.19
N GLU A 49 0.89 4.87 22.63
CA GLU A 49 1.21 4.63 24.04
C GLU A 49 2.28 5.65 24.48
N ILE A 50 1.92 6.53 25.41
CA ILE A 50 2.80 7.56 25.96
C ILE A 50 3.55 6.94 27.15
N ASP A 51 4.41 5.97 26.84
CA ASP A 51 5.41 5.44 27.75
C ASP A 51 6.78 5.54 27.06
N LEU A 52 7.86 5.63 27.86
CA LEU A 52 9.18 5.87 27.30
C LEU A 52 9.68 4.75 26.39
N GLU A 53 9.25 3.50 26.55
CA GLU A 53 9.68 2.38 25.71
C GLU A 53 9.07 2.52 24.31
N SER A 54 7.77 2.81 24.23
CA SER A 54 7.06 3.08 22.97
C SER A 54 7.59 4.32 22.25
N ILE A 55 7.89 5.39 22.99
CA ILE A 55 8.47 6.63 22.44
C ILE A 55 9.91 6.38 21.96
N GLU A 56 10.72 5.66 22.74
CA GLU A 56 12.12 5.36 22.42
C GLU A 56 12.24 4.55 21.12
N TRP A 57 11.32 3.61 20.88
CA TRP A 57 11.32 2.84 19.63
C TRP A 57 11.19 3.73 18.38
N ARG A 58 10.36 4.79 18.43
CA ARG A 58 10.23 5.79 17.34
C ARG A 58 11.50 6.62 17.11
N LEU A 59 12.42 6.65 18.07
CA LEU A 59 13.69 7.36 17.96
C LEU A 59 14.81 6.48 17.37
N TYR A 60 14.66 5.15 17.38
CA TYR A 60 15.63 4.23 16.77
C TYR A 60 15.28 3.88 15.32
N GLU A 61 13.98 3.73 15.03
CA GLU A 61 13.48 3.30 13.72
C GLU A 61 12.55 4.33 13.11
N ILE A 62 12.57 4.44 11.78
CA ILE A 62 11.72 5.35 11.01
C ILE A 62 10.35 4.68 10.89
N PRO A 63 9.28 5.20 11.52
CA PRO A 63 8.00 4.50 11.61
C PRO A 63 7.17 4.68 10.33
N VAL A 64 7.66 4.19 9.20
CA VAL A 64 7.04 4.32 7.87
C VAL A 64 5.67 3.64 7.77
N ILE A 65 4.74 4.20 7.01
CA ILE A 65 3.46 3.54 6.72
C ILE A 65 3.57 2.85 5.35
N PRO A 66 3.82 1.52 5.28
CA PRO A 66 3.82 0.80 4.01
C PRO A 66 2.47 0.90 3.30
N ILE A 67 2.49 0.87 1.96
CA ILE A 67 1.28 1.03 1.11
C ILE A 67 0.98 -0.24 0.30
N GLY A 68 1.89 -1.22 0.31
CA GLY A 68 1.68 -2.52 -0.31
C GLY A 68 0.62 -3.34 0.43
N TYR A 69 0.13 -4.38 -0.24
CA TYR A 69 -0.92 -5.25 0.27
C TYR A 69 -0.33 -6.45 0.98
N ASP A 70 -0.80 -6.79 2.18
CA ASP A 70 -0.44 -8.06 2.81
C ASP A 70 -1.38 -9.19 2.35
N GLU A 71 -0.90 -10.02 1.42
CA GLU A 71 -1.63 -11.20 0.91
C GLU A 71 -1.79 -12.34 1.95
N HIS A 72 -1.56 -12.07 3.23
CA HIS A 72 -1.82 -13.01 4.34
C HIS A 72 -2.81 -12.45 5.36
N GLU A 73 -3.34 -11.24 5.12
CA GLU A 73 -4.42 -10.69 5.95
C GLU A 73 -5.72 -11.49 5.77
N GLU A 74 -6.35 -11.91 6.87
CA GLU A 74 -7.54 -12.79 6.84
C GLU A 74 -8.82 -12.10 6.31
N ALA A 75 -8.76 -10.80 5.98
CA ALA A 75 -9.91 -9.94 5.73
C ALA A 75 -9.90 -9.21 4.37
N TRP A 76 -9.37 -9.83 3.30
CA TRP A 76 -9.42 -9.21 1.96
C TRP A 76 -10.84 -8.84 1.52
N GLU A 77 -11.86 -9.55 2.02
CA GLU A 77 -13.28 -9.29 1.70
C GLU A 77 -13.74 -7.88 2.13
N ASP A 78 -13.05 -7.26 3.09
CA ASP A 78 -13.33 -5.90 3.55
C ASP A 78 -12.67 -4.82 2.67
N TRP A 79 -11.79 -5.22 1.74
CA TRP A 79 -11.13 -4.29 0.84
C TRP A 79 -12.04 -3.85 -0.31
N THR A 80 -11.71 -2.69 -0.88
CA THR A 80 -12.49 -2.13 -1.98
C THR A 80 -12.25 -2.89 -3.28
N GLU A 81 -13.31 -3.18 -4.03
CA GLU A 81 -13.20 -3.80 -5.34
C GLU A 81 -12.37 -2.94 -6.32
N PRO A 82 -11.54 -3.54 -7.20
CA PRO A 82 -11.53 -4.96 -7.57
C PRO A 82 -10.51 -5.81 -6.81
N VAL A 83 -9.97 -5.35 -5.66
CA VAL A 83 -8.89 -6.10 -4.98
C VAL A 83 -9.32 -7.50 -4.53
N PRO A 84 -10.45 -7.68 -3.81
CA PRO A 84 -10.89 -9.01 -3.39
C PRO A 84 -11.16 -9.91 -4.60
N TYR A 85 -11.77 -9.37 -5.67
CA TYR A 85 -11.98 -10.10 -6.93
C TYR A 85 -10.68 -10.65 -7.52
N LEU A 86 -9.61 -9.84 -7.56
CA LEU A 86 -8.31 -10.25 -8.10
C LEU A 86 -7.60 -11.27 -7.20
N LEU A 87 -7.70 -11.15 -5.88
CA LEU A 87 -7.08 -12.08 -4.93
C LEU A 87 -7.80 -13.43 -4.90
N HIS A 88 -9.14 -13.45 -4.89
CA HIS A 88 -9.89 -14.71 -5.02
C HIS A 88 -9.60 -15.41 -6.36
N MET A 89 -9.30 -14.63 -7.40
CA MET A 89 -8.85 -15.19 -8.67
C MET A 89 -7.48 -15.90 -8.57
N ARG A 90 -6.60 -15.46 -7.66
CA ARG A 90 -5.30 -16.08 -7.38
C ARG A 90 -5.42 -17.31 -6.47
N TYR A 91 -6.10 -17.17 -5.34
CA TYR A 91 -6.04 -18.13 -4.25
C TYR A 91 -7.22 -19.10 -4.20
N SER A 92 -8.43 -18.65 -4.53
CA SER A 92 -9.68 -19.42 -4.30
C SER A 92 -10.15 -20.19 -5.54
N ARG A 93 -9.32 -20.33 -6.58
CA ARG A 93 -9.67 -21.07 -7.81
C ARG A 93 -9.48 -22.58 -7.72
N ALA A 94 -8.59 -23.04 -6.83
CA ALA A 94 -8.29 -24.45 -6.65
C ALA A 94 -9.25 -25.15 -5.67
N GLU A 95 -10.08 -24.37 -4.95
CA GLU A 95 -11.01 -24.95 -3.99
C GLU A 95 -12.12 -25.76 -4.67
N PRO A 96 -12.48 -26.93 -4.12
CA PRO A 96 -13.64 -27.69 -4.60
C PRO A 96 -14.91 -26.84 -4.53
N PRO A 97 -15.84 -26.94 -5.50
CA PRO A 97 -17.09 -26.17 -5.52
C PRO A 97 -17.93 -26.30 -4.24
N ASP A 98 -17.76 -27.42 -3.53
CA ASP A 98 -18.57 -27.82 -2.39
C ASP A 98 -18.14 -27.15 -1.08
N THR A 99 -17.02 -26.40 -1.05
CA THR A 99 -16.58 -25.65 0.15
C THR A 99 -17.33 -24.33 0.35
N GLY A 100 -18.08 -23.86 -0.66
CA GLY A 100 -18.78 -22.57 -0.61
C GLY A 100 -17.85 -21.34 -0.67
N GLY A 101 -16.53 -21.51 -0.63
CA GLY A 101 -15.52 -20.44 -0.63
C GLY A 101 -14.80 -20.22 -1.97
N GLY A 102 -15.08 -21.03 -2.99
CA GLY A 102 -14.43 -20.90 -4.29
C GLY A 102 -14.80 -19.60 -5.04
N PHE A 103 -13.87 -19.10 -5.87
CA PHE A 103 -14.03 -17.88 -6.67
C PHE A 103 -15.37 -17.80 -7.43
N ALA A 104 -15.81 -18.90 -8.05
CA ALA A 104 -17.05 -18.95 -8.81
C ALA A 104 -18.32 -18.85 -7.93
N THR A 105 -18.21 -19.18 -6.65
CA THR A 105 -19.31 -19.02 -5.67
C THR A 105 -19.44 -17.58 -5.22
N GLN A 106 -18.31 -16.89 -5.00
CA GLN A 106 -18.29 -15.48 -4.60
C GLN A 106 -18.60 -14.54 -5.77
N TYR A 107 -18.12 -14.86 -6.98
CA TYR A 107 -18.27 -14.04 -8.19
C TYR A 107 -18.95 -14.78 -9.36
N PRO A 108 -20.17 -15.32 -9.20
CA PRO A 108 -20.81 -16.16 -10.22
C PRO A 108 -21.10 -15.41 -11.53
N ALA A 109 -21.30 -14.09 -11.47
CA ALA A 109 -21.53 -13.25 -12.65
C ALA A 109 -20.25 -12.82 -13.39
N TYR A 110 -19.08 -13.04 -12.78
CA TYR A 110 -17.79 -12.53 -13.28
C TYR A 110 -16.76 -13.65 -13.47
N ASP A 111 -17.23 -14.86 -13.75
CA ASP A 111 -16.38 -16.02 -13.99
C ASP A 111 -15.41 -15.80 -15.15
N VAL A 112 -14.22 -16.37 -15.05
CA VAL A 112 -13.11 -16.21 -16.00
C VAL A 112 -12.44 -17.56 -16.26
N PRO A 113 -11.79 -17.75 -17.41
CA PRO A 113 -11.11 -19.01 -17.71
C PRO A 113 -10.09 -19.37 -16.62
N ARG A 114 -10.11 -20.63 -16.14
CA ARG A 114 -9.19 -21.12 -15.09
C ARG A 114 -7.70 -20.92 -15.38
N ARG A 115 -7.34 -20.80 -16.66
CA ARG A 115 -5.96 -20.56 -17.13
C ARG A 115 -5.53 -19.08 -17.14
N LEU A 116 -6.46 -18.16 -16.90
CA LEU A 116 -6.18 -16.73 -16.91
C LEU A 116 -5.45 -16.38 -15.62
N GLU A 117 -4.19 -15.97 -15.71
CA GLU A 117 -3.35 -15.57 -14.58
C GLU A 117 -3.21 -14.05 -14.57
N PRO A 118 -4.01 -13.28 -13.81
CA PRO A 118 -4.05 -11.81 -13.90
C PRO A 118 -2.69 -11.16 -13.70
N PHE A 119 -1.93 -11.66 -12.74
CA PHE A 119 -0.62 -11.15 -12.32
C PHE A 119 0.45 -11.31 -13.40
N ARG A 120 0.19 -12.09 -14.45
CA ARG A 120 1.08 -12.21 -15.63
C ARG A 120 0.68 -11.28 -16.77
N LEU A 121 -0.43 -10.56 -16.65
CA LEU A 121 -0.98 -9.72 -17.73
C LEU A 121 -0.50 -8.26 -17.66
N GLY A 122 0.30 -7.87 -16.66
CA GLY A 122 0.70 -6.47 -16.44
C GLY A 122 1.31 -5.81 -17.68
N ALA A 123 2.22 -6.50 -18.38
CA ALA A 123 2.83 -5.97 -19.61
C ALA A 123 1.79 -5.79 -20.74
N ALA A 124 0.95 -6.80 -20.98
CA ALA A 124 -0.08 -6.74 -22.01
C ALA A 124 -1.10 -5.62 -21.73
N LEU A 125 -1.50 -5.43 -20.47
CA LEU A 125 -2.42 -4.36 -20.06
C LEU A 125 -1.81 -2.96 -20.24
N ARG A 126 -0.50 -2.79 -19.99
CA ARG A 126 0.19 -1.51 -20.24
C ARG A 126 0.21 -1.13 -21.72
N GLU A 127 0.28 -2.12 -22.61
CA GLU A 127 0.24 -1.90 -24.07
C GLU A 127 -1.16 -1.61 -24.62
N MET A 128 -2.22 -1.81 -23.82
CA MET A 128 -3.60 -1.66 -24.27
C MET A 128 -4.13 -0.22 -24.26
N GLU A 129 -3.36 0.75 -23.76
CA GLU A 129 -3.80 2.15 -23.60
C GLU A 129 -5.19 2.23 -22.93
N LEU A 130 -5.36 1.51 -21.81
CA LEU A 130 -6.63 1.46 -21.09
C LEU A 130 -7.11 2.88 -20.73
N PRO A 131 -8.42 3.17 -20.82
CA PRO A 131 -8.94 4.48 -20.44
C PRO A 131 -8.91 4.64 -18.92
N GLU A 132 -8.80 5.88 -18.43
CA GLU A 132 -8.99 6.14 -17.01
C GLU A 132 -10.41 5.70 -16.55
N PRO A 133 -10.55 5.08 -15.37
CA PRO A 133 -9.50 4.77 -14.39
C PRO A 133 -8.92 3.35 -14.51
N LEU A 134 -9.22 2.61 -15.59
CA LEU A 134 -8.72 1.25 -15.81
C LEU A 134 -7.21 1.20 -16.11
N ASP A 135 -6.60 2.34 -16.45
CA ASP A 135 -5.16 2.49 -16.60
C ASP A 135 -4.37 2.25 -15.30
N GLY A 136 -5.03 2.27 -14.14
CA GLY A 136 -4.45 1.83 -12.86
C GLY A 136 -4.39 0.32 -12.65
N LEU A 137 -5.09 -0.48 -13.48
CA LEU A 137 -5.16 -1.93 -13.31
C LEU A 137 -3.80 -2.65 -13.39
N PRO A 138 -2.87 -2.31 -14.32
CA PRO A 138 -1.56 -2.93 -14.36
C PRO A 138 -0.74 -2.69 -13.09
N ASP A 139 -0.87 -1.51 -12.49
CA ASP A 139 -0.12 -1.14 -11.29
C ASP A 139 -0.72 -1.82 -10.05
N LEU A 140 -2.05 -1.90 -9.96
CA LEU A 140 -2.72 -2.68 -8.91
C LEU A 140 -2.32 -4.16 -8.96
N LEU A 141 -2.26 -4.75 -10.15
CA LEU A 141 -1.81 -6.14 -10.30
C LEU A 141 -0.35 -6.32 -9.88
N ALA A 142 0.51 -5.34 -10.15
CA ALA A 142 1.90 -5.38 -9.74
C ALA A 142 2.05 -5.26 -8.21
N MET A 143 1.30 -4.35 -7.58
CA MET A 143 1.24 -4.22 -6.11
C MET A 143 0.79 -5.52 -5.43
N LEU A 144 -0.31 -6.12 -5.90
CA LEU A 144 -0.83 -7.38 -5.38
C LEU A 144 0.08 -8.60 -5.68
N ALA A 145 1.06 -8.45 -6.57
CA ALA A 145 2.08 -9.45 -6.85
C ALA A 145 3.40 -9.17 -6.12
N HIS A 146 3.50 -8.03 -5.41
CA HIS A 146 4.76 -7.53 -4.85
C HIS A 146 5.87 -7.40 -5.90
N ASP A 147 5.51 -6.95 -7.11
CA ASP A 147 6.40 -6.83 -8.29
C ASP A 147 6.15 -5.51 -9.04
N SER A 148 5.81 -4.44 -8.32
CA SER A 148 5.75 -3.09 -8.87
C SER A 148 7.15 -2.51 -9.12
N GLY A 149 8.18 -3.06 -8.46
CA GLY A 149 9.54 -2.59 -8.56
C GLY A 149 9.81 -1.35 -7.70
N ASN A 150 8.91 -1.06 -6.75
CA ASN A 150 9.02 0.06 -5.84
C ASN A 150 8.71 -0.41 -4.41
N TRP A 151 9.59 -0.08 -3.48
CA TRP A 151 9.53 -0.63 -2.12
C TRP A 151 8.22 -0.29 -1.40
N TRP A 152 7.70 0.94 -1.54
CA TRP A 152 6.48 1.38 -0.86
C TRP A 152 5.23 0.62 -1.31
N LEU A 153 5.20 0.25 -2.59
CA LEU A 153 4.07 -0.38 -3.24
C LEU A 153 4.09 -1.91 -3.12
N ASP A 154 5.28 -2.49 -2.85
CA ASP A 154 5.49 -3.92 -2.72
C ASP A 154 5.55 -4.39 -1.26
N MET A 155 5.79 -3.50 -0.29
CA MET A 155 5.83 -3.86 1.13
C MET A 155 4.50 -3.54 1.81
N GLY A 156 3.90 -4.54 2.45
CA GLY A 156 2.84 -4.39 3.45
C GLY A 156 3.38 -4.40 4.89
N GLU A 157 2.50 -4.18 5.86
CA GLU A 157 2.85 -4.10 7.29
C GLU A 157 3.38 -5.44 7.82
N LEU A 158 2.70 -6.55 7.50
CA LEU A 158 3.14 -7.89 7.92
C LEU A 158 4.47 -8.25 7.25
N ALA A 159 4.60 -7.99 5.95
CA ALA A 159 5.86 -8.22 5.23
C ALA A 159 7.03 -7.42 5.86
N MET A 160 6.78 -6.18 6.30
CA MET A 160 7.77 -5.36 6.98
C MET A 160 8.17 -5.95 8.35
N MET A 161 7.19 -6.40 9.14
CA MET A 161 7.46 -7.07 10.41
C MET A 161 8.30 -8.35 10.23
N GLU A 162 8.09 -9.11 9.15
CA GLU A 162 8.82 -10.35 8.86
C GLU A 162 10.25 -10.11 8.35
N THR A 163 10.51 -8.97 7.71
CA THR A 163 11.79 -8.69 7.01
C THR A 163 12.80 -7.92 7.86
N GLY A 164 12.51 -7.71 9.14
CA GLY A 164 13.42 -7.07 10.09
C GLY A 164 12.89 -5.76 10.68
N GLY A 165 11.63 -5.44 10.44
CA GLY A 165 10.98 -4.25 10.99
C GLY A 165 11.30 -2.98 10.21
N TYR A 166 11.31 -1.87 10.94
CA TYR A 166 11.38 -0.55 10.36
C TYR A 166 12.83 -0.11 10.11
N PRO A 167 13.12 0.64 9.03
CA PRO A 167 14.49 1.05 8.73
C PRO A 167 15.03 2.02 9.80
N PRO A 168 16.33 1.96 10.18
CA PRO A 168 16.88 2.86 11.19
C PRO A 168 17.03 4.30 10.67
N TRP A 169 17.05 5.26 11.59
CA TRP A 169 17.31 6.67 11.26
C TRP A 169 18.73 6.88 10.73
N THR A 170 18.86 7.04 9.41
CA THR A 170 20.10 7.47 8.74
C THR A 170 19.76 8.43 7.61
N ALA A 171 20.67 9.35 7.26
CA ALA A 171 20.46 10.27 6.14
C ALA A 171 20.27 9.52 4.81
N GLU A 172 20.95 8.38 4.66
CA GLU A 172 20.82 7.50 3.49
C GLU A 172 19.42 6.90 3.39
N ASN A 173 18.91 6.29 4.47
CA ASN A 173 17.57 5.70 4.48
C ASN A 173 16.49 6.74 4.24
N VAL A 174 16.60 7.92 4.87
CA VAL A 174 15.64 9.03 4.68
C VAL A 174 15.63 9.49 3.22
N ALA A 175 16.81 9.69 2.62
CA ALA A 175 16.90 10.11 1.22
C ALA A 175 16.36 9.04 0.26
N TRP A 176 16.66 7.76 0.52
CA TRP A 176 16.16 6.64 -0.28
C TRP A 176 14.64 6.49 -0.17
N LEU A 177 14.08 6.50 1.05
CA LEU A 177 12.63 6.43 1.28
C LEU A 177 11.88 7.58 0.59
N ALA A 178 12.40 8.81 0.68
CA ALA A 178 11.81 9.97 0.01
C ALA A 178 11.83 9.84 -1.51
N ALA A 179 12.94 9.35 -2.09
CA ALA A 179 13.05 9.12 -3.52
C ALA A 179 12.09 8.02 -3.99
N GLU A 180 12.07 6.87 -3.31
CA GLU A 180 11.14 5.77 -3.61
C GLU A 180 9.68 6.23 -3.49
N TRP A 181 9.35 7.06 -2.50
CA TRP A 181 7.99 7.58 -2.32
C TRP A 181 7.58 8.49 -3.47
N GLN A 182 8.48 9.38 -3.88
CA GLN A 182 8.25 10.26 -5.03
C GLN A 182 8.00 9.44 -6.31
N GLU A 183 8.72 8.34 -6.50
CA GLU A 183 8.53 7.43 -7.64
C GLU A 183 7.22 6.62 -7.55
N ALA A 184 6.78 6.26 -6.34
CA ALA A 184 5.56 5.50 -6.09
C ALA A 184 4.27 6.30 -6.40
N GLN A 185 4.29 7.60 -6.12
CA GLN A 185 3.10 8.47 -6.14
C GLN A 185 2.27 8.40 -7.43
N PRO A 186 2.85 8.43 -8.65
CA PRO A 186 2.06 8.38 -9.88
C PRO A 186 1.30 7.05 -10.05
N ALA A 187 1.92 5.92 -9.70
CA ALA A 187 1.28 4.60 -9.75
C ALA A 187 0.19 4.49 -8.69
N LEU A 188 0.51 4.88 -7.45
CA LEU A 188 -0.48 4.91 -6.36
C LEU A 188 -1.69 5.79 -6.69
N ALA A 189 -1.47 6.96 -7.30
CA ALA A 189 -2.57 7.84 -7.69
C ALA A 189 -3.48 7.20 -8.74
N ARG A 190 -2.95 6.42 -9.69
CA ARG A 190 -3.76 5.68 -10.67
C ARG A 190 -4.54 4.55 -10.00
N VAL A 191 -3.88 3.80 -9.13
CA VAL A 191 -4.52 2.73 -8.35
C VAL A 191 -5.63 3.30 -7.50
N ASN A 192 -5.41 4.38 -6.75
CA ASN A 192 -6.45 5.02 -5.94
C ASN A 192 -7.64 5.50 -6.79
N ARG A 193 -7.41 6.07 -7.99
CA ARG A 193 -8.52 6.41 -8.90
C ARG A 193 -9.31 5.18 -9.35
N LEU A 194 -8.64 4.06 -9.64
CA LEU A 194 -9.32 2.79 -9.94
C LEU A 194 -10.09 2.29 -8.72
N LEU A 195 -9.47 2.32 -7.55
CA LEU A 195 -10.05 1.86 -6.31
C LEU A 195 -11.25 2.70 -5.94
N ASP A 196 -11.26 4.02 -6.09
CA ASP A 196 -12.40 4.89 -5.73
C ASP A 196 -13.55 4.87 -6.76
N TRP A 197 -13.26 4.48 -7.99
CA TRP A 197 -14.24 4.50 -9.07
C TRP A 197 -15.43 3.57 -8.78
N ARG A 198 -16.65 4.11 -8.78
CA ARG A 198 -17.88 3.28 -8.81
C ARG A 198 -17.98 2.26 -7.65
N ASN A 199 -17.79 2.69 -6.40
CA ASN A 199 -18.08 1.84 -5.22
C ASN A 199 -19.25 2.29 -4.37
N GLY A 200 -20.02 3.30 -4.79
CA GLY A 200 -21.11 3.84 -3.98
C GLY A 200 -22.33 2.91 -3.90
N SER A 201 -22.43 1.90 -4.77
CA SER A 201 -23.52 0.93 -4.75
C SER A 201 -23.14 -0.42 -5.39
N PRO A 202 -23.89 -1.50 -5.12
CA PRO A 202 -23.67 -2.79 -5.76
C PRO A 202 -23.73 -2.75 -7.30
N ALA A 203 -24.58 -1.88 -7.88
CA ALA A 203 -24.69 -1.73 -9.33
C ALA A 203 -23.47 -1.04 -9.96
N GLU A 204 -22.83 -0.14 -9.22
CA GLU A 204 -21.59 0.52 -9.63
C GLU A 204 -20.42 -0.45 -9.55
N ILE A 205 -20.31 -1.20 -8.45
CA ILE A 205 -19.31 -2.26 -8.27
C ILE A 205 -19.41 -3.28 -9.40
N ALA A 206 -20.63 -3.70 -9.74
CA ALA A 206 -20.89 -4.62 -10.84
C ALA A 206 -20.35 -4.11 -12.19
N GLN A 207 -20.49 -2.80 -12.46
CA GLN A 207 -19.95 -2.19 -13.68
C GLN A 207 -18.43 -2.14 -13.65
N LYS A 208 -17.83 -1.83 -12.50
CA LYS A 208 -16.36 -1.86 -12.32
C LYS A 208 -15.82 -3.26 -12.59
N LEU A 209 -16.36 -4.29 -11.95
CA LEU A 209 -15.93 -5.68 -12.14
C LEU A 209 -16.11 -6.16 -13.58
N THR A 210 -17.20 -5.76 -14.23
CA THR A 210 -17.41 -6.05 -15.67
C THR A 210 -16.28 -5.46 -16.52
N ALA A 211 -15.88 -4.22 -16.26
CA ALA A 211 -14.85 -3.53 -17.02
C ALA A 211 -13.45 -4.11 -16.76
N VAL A 212 -13.11 -4.37 -15.49
CA VAL A 212 -11.85 -5.03 -15.10
C VAL A 212 -11.75 -6.40 -15.75
N ARG A 213 -12.81 -7.22 -15.65
CA ARG A 213 -12.87 -8.54 -16.29
C ARG A 213 -12.68 -8.45 -17.81
N ALA A 214 -13.32 -7.49 -18.47
CA ALA A 214 -13.18 -7.31 -19.90
C ALA A 214 -11.72 -6.98 -20.29
N ALA A 215 -11.07 -6.06 -19.55
CA ALA A 215 -9.66 -5.72 -19.78
C ALA A 215 -8.74 -6.94 -19.60
N LEU A 216 -8.94 -7.74 -18.54
CA LEU A 216 -8.17 -8.97 -18.31
C LEU A 216 -8.33 -9.99 -19.44
N LEU A 217 -9.56 -10.19 -19.92
CA LEU A 217 -9.84 -11.14 -21.01
C LEU A 217 -9.26 -10.69 -22.34
N GLU A 218 -9.29 -9.39 -22.63
CA GLU A 218 -8.68 -8.83 -23.83
C GLU A 218 -7.14 -8.94 -23.77
N ALA A 219 -6.52 -8.62 -22.62
CA ALA A 219 -5.09 -8.80 -22.42
C ALA A 219 -4.66 -10.26 -22.60
N ALA A 220 -5.44 -11.21 -22.08
CA ALA A 220 -5.16 -12.64 -22.19
C ALA A 220 -5.36 -13.22 -23.61
N ALA A 221 -5.97 -12.47 -24.52
CA ALA A 221 -6.20 -12.88 -25.90
C ALA A 221 -5.11 -12.39 -26.88
N ARG A 222 -4.19 -11.53 -26.42
CA ARG A 222 -3.01 -11.06 -27.18
C ARG A 222 -1.87 -12.06 -27.05
#